data_AF-A0A4Q4BYI8-F1
#
_entry.id   AF-A0A4Q4BYI8-F1
#
_cell.length_a   1.000
_cell.length_b   1.000
_cell.length_c   1.000
_cell.angle_alpha   90.00
_cell.angle_beta   90.00
_cell.angle_gamma   90.00
#
_symmetry.space_group_name_H-M   'P 1'
#
loop_
_entity.id
_entity.type
_entity.pdbx_description
1 polymer ?
#
loop_
_entity_poly.entity_id
_entity_poly.type
_entity_poly.pdbx_seq_one_letter_code
_entity_poly.pdbx_strand_id
1 'polypeptide(L)' 'MQRLRIRFTASKAPAAVEAYAGLTATYGQADARRADVIVALGGDGFMLQTLHAAHGHGLPVYGMNCG' A
#
# COMPACT_ATOMS: atom_id res chain seq x y z
N MET A 1 -8.09 -6.50 -20.55
CA MET A 1 -6.92 -6.12 -19.73
C MET A 1 -7.17 -6.62 -18.31
N GLN A 2 -6.24 -7.41 -17.75
CA GLN A 2 -6.36 -7.90 -16.37
C GLN A 2 -6.28 -6.69 -15.41
N ARG A 3 -7.11 -6.68 -14.36
CA ARG A 3 -7.10 -5.60 -13.35
C ARG A 3 -5.99 -5.89 -12.34
N LEU A 4 -5.13 -4.90 -12.09
CA LEU A 4 -4.02 -5.02 -11.14
C LEU A 4 -4.57 -5.27 -9.72
N ARG A 5 -4.04 -6.25 -9.00
CA ARG A 5 -4.45 -6.56 -7.62
C ARG A 5 -3.61 -5.75 -6.64
N ILE A 6 -4.20 -4.71 -6.07
CA ILE A 6 -3.49 -3.76 -5.20
C ILE A 6 -3.67 -4.15 -3.74
N ARG A 7 -2.57 -4.21 -2.99
CA ARG A 7 -2.59 -4.26 -1.53
C ARG A 7 -2.26 -2.89 -0.96
N PHE A 8 -3.21 -2.23 -0.31
CA PHE A 8 -2.93 -0.99 0.41
C PHE A 8 -2.42 -1.28 1.83
N THR A 9 -1.43 -0.54 2.29
CA THR A 9 -1.00 -0.44 3.68
C THR A 9 -0.98 1.04 4.08
N ALA A 10 -1.26 1.34 5.34
CA ALA A 10 -1.28 2.72 5.81
C ALA A 10 -0.63 2.87 7.18
N SER A 11 0.05 3.99 7.37
CA SER A 11 0.50 4.44 8.68
C SER A 11 -0.70 4.86 9.55
N LYS A 12 -0.44 5.22 10.82
CA LYS A 12 -1.47 5.73 11.74
C LYS A 12 -1.82 7.20 11.52
N ALA A 13 -1.16 7.90 10.60
CA ALA A 13 -1.44 9.30 10.32
C ALA A 13 -2.87 9.46 9.79
N PRO A 14 -3.66 10.46 10.24
CA PRO A 14 -5.06 10.63 9.83
C PRO A 14 -5.24 10.66 8.31
N ALA A 15 -4.39 11.41 7.60
CA ALA A 15 -4.44 11.50 6.14
C ALA A 15 -4.10 10.16 5.44
N ALA A 16 -3.23 9.32 6.01
CA ALA A 16 -2.96 7.99 5.49
C ALA A 16 -4.15 7.04 5.66
N VAL A 17 -4.85 7.15 6.79
CA VAL A 17 -6.07 6.35 7.07
C VAL A 17 -7.22 6.78 6.16
N GLU A 18 -7.39 8.08 5.93
CA GLU A 18 -8.39 8.61 5.00
C GLU A 18 -8.12 8.15 3.56
N ALA A 19 -6.87 8.30 3.10
CA ALA A 19 -6.45 7.81 1.79
C ALA A 19 -6.68 6.30 1.64
N TYR A 20 -6.38 5.52 2.69
CA TYR A 20 -6.63 4.08 2.71
C TYR A 20 -8.11 3.77 2.48
N ALA A 21 -9.01 4.42 3.23
CA ALA A 21 -10.44 4.19 3.10
C ALA A 21 -10.95 4.51 1.69
N GLY A 22 -10.56 5.67 1.13
CA GLY A 22 -10.97 6.07 -0.21
C GLY A 22 -10.44 5.16 -1.32
N LEU A 23 -9.16 4.80 -1.26
CA LEU A 23 -8.52 3.95 -2.26
C LEU A 23 -9.02 2.50 -2.19
N THR A 24 -9.21 1.95 -1.00
CA THR A 24 -9.75 0.59 -0.85
C THR A 24 -11.22 0.50 -1.28
N ALA A 25 -12.02 1.54 -1.06
CA ALA A 25 -13.39 1.61 -1.58
C ALA A 25 -13.42 1.66 -3.12
N THR A 26 -12.46 2.35 -3.74
CA THR A 26 -12.41 2.57 -5.19
C THR A 26 -11.81 1.39 -5.96
N TYR A 27 -10.71 0.83 -5.45
CA TYR A 27 -9.90 -0.18 -6.15
C TYR A 27 -10.01 -1.58 -5.55
N GLY A 28 -10.68 -1.71 -4.40
CA GLY A 28 -10.69 -2.94 -3.62
C GLY A 28 -9.42 -3.13 -2.81
N GLN A 29 -9.28 -4.31 -2.20
CA GLN A 29 -8.16 -4.63 -1.33
C GLN A 29 -7.75 -6.09 -1.53
N ALA A 30 -6.59 -6.32 -2.15
CA ALA A 30 -6.07 -7.66 -2.37
C ALA A 30 -5.56 -8.30 -1.07
N ASP A 31 -5.58 -9.63 -1.02
CA ASP A 31 -4.83 -10.42 -0.03
C ASP A 31 -3.33 -10.27 -0.31
N ALA A 32 -2.51 -10.24 0.75
CA ALA A 32 -1.07 -10.07 0.63
C ALA A 32 -0.41 -11.15 -0.25
N ARG A 33 -0.92 -12.39 -0.25
CA ARG A 33 -0.37 -13.49 -1.06
C ARG A 33 -0.78 -13.44 -2.53
N ARG A 34 -1.73 -12.55 -2.88
CA ARG A 34 -2.28 -12.41 -4.23
C ARG A 34 -2.09 -11.00 -4.78
N ALA A 35 -1.38 -10.13 -4.06
CA ALA A 35 -1.10 -8.78 -4.52
C ALA A 35 -0.11 -8.80 -5.68
N ASP A 36 -0.33 -7.94 -6.67
CA ASP A 36 0.65 -7.65 -7.72
C ASP A 36 1.55 -6.47 -7.32
N VAL A 37 1.06 -5.60 -6.42
CA VAL A 37 1.77 -4.43 -5.91
C VAL A 37 1.27 -4.07 -4.51
N ILE A 38 2.16 -3.53 -3.69
CA ILE A 38 1.82 -2.90 -2.41
C ILE A 38 1.86 -1.38 -2.58
N VAL A 39 0.83 -0.70 -2.11
CA VAL A 39 0.79 0.77 -2.03
C VAL A 39 0.89 1.17 -0.56
N ALA A 40 1.98 1.83 -0.19
CA ALA A 40 2.27 2.26 1.18
C ALA A 40 1.87 3.73 1.37
N LEU A 41 0.86 3.98 2.21
CA LEU A 41 0.29 5.29 2.50
C LEU A 41 0.86 5.84 3.82
N GLY A 42 1.67 6.89 3.77
CA GLY A 42 2.29 7.48 4.96
C GLY A 42 3.55 8.29 4.63
N GLY A 43 4.39 8.54 5.63
CA GLY A 43 5.68 9.21 5.42
C GLY A 43 6.84 8.24 5.10
N ASP A 44 8.03 8.79 4.86
CA ASP A 44 9.21 8.04 4.42
C ASP A 44 9.56 6.86 5.32
N GLY A 45 9.50 7.04 6.65
CA GLY A 45 9.79 5.96 7.60
C GLY A 45 8.85 4.76 7.43
N PHE A 46 7.56 5.00 7.17
CA PHE A 46 6.59 3.95 6.92
C PHE A 46 6.81 3.27 5.56
N MET A 47 7.17 4.05 4.55
CA MET A 47 7.50 3.50 3.22
C MET A 47 8.73 2.60 3.27
N LEU A 48 9.79 3.02 3.97
CA LEU A 48 11.00 2.21 4.16
C LEU A 48 10.71 0.92 4.92
N GLN A 49 9.90 0.98 5.98
CA GLN A 49 9.45 -0.21 6.70
C GLN A 49 8.66 -1.15 5.78
N THR A 50 7.79 -0.62 4.93
CA THR A 50 6.99 -1.42 3.98
C THR A 50 7.88 -2.04 2.91
N LEU A 51 8.83 -1.29 2.36
CA LEU A 51 9.84 -1.80 1.41
C LEU A 51 10.66 -2.94 2.02
N HIS A 52 11.13 -2.76 3.26
CA HIS A 52 11.92 -3.79 3.95
C HIS A 52 11.10 -5.07 4.18
N ALA A 53 9.83 -4.95 4.58
CA ALA A 53 8.92 -6.08 4.75
C ALA A 53 8.60 -6.79 3.43
N ALA A 54 8.48 -6.04 2.33
CA ALA A 54 8.19 -6.59 1.00
C ALA A 54 9.42 -7.20 0.30
N HIS A 55 10.64 -6.84 0.72
CA HIS A 55 11.89 -7.27 0.07
C HIS A 55 12.03 -8.80 0.01
N GLY A 56 11.57 -9.52 1.03
CA GLY A 56 11.57 -10.99 1.05
C GLY A 56 10.55 -11.65 0.13
N HIS A 57 9.60 -10.89 -0.42
CA HIS A 57 8.46 -11.39 -1.21
C HIS A 57 8.53 -11.03 -2.70
N GLY A 58 9.50 -10.21 -3.12
CA GLY A 58 9.63 -9.76 -4.51
C GLY A 58 8.47 -8.90 -5.02
N LEU A 59 7.63 -8.40 -4.10
CA LEU A 59 6.49 -7.56 -4.45
C LEU A 59 6.94 -6.10 -4.60
N PRO A 60 6.62 -5.43 -5.72
CA PRO A 60 6.91 -4.02 -5.88
C PRO A 60 6.12 -3.19 -4.85
N VAL A 61 6.75 -2.15 -4.32
CA VAL A 61 6.12 -1.20 -3.40
C VAL A 61 6.10 0.17 -4.04
N TYR A 62 4.92 0.78 -4.07
CA TYR A 62 4.71 2.16 -4.45
C TYR A 62 4.37 2.99 -3.20
N GLY A 63 5.19 4.00 -2.91
CA GLY A 63 4.96 4.91 -1.78
C GLY A 63 4.09 6.09 -2.19
N MET A 64 3.05 6.39 -1.41
CA MET A 64 2.27 7.63 -1.52
C MET A 64 2.42 8.43 -0.24
N ASN A 65 3.00 9.62 -0.36
CA ASN A 65 3.11 10.53 0.76
C ASN A 65 1.72 11.10 1.09
N CYS A 66 1.31 10.98 2.35
CA CYS A 66 0.01 11.46 2.83
C CYS A 66 0.13 12.70 3.74
N GLY A 67 1.14 13.54 3.52
CA GLY A 67 1.40 14.76 4.31
C GLY A 67 2.46 14.55 5.36
#